data_AF-A0A0C3C036-F1
#
_entry.id   AF-A0A0C3C036-F1
#
_cell.length_a   1.000
_cell.length_b   1.000
_cell.length_c   1.000
_cell.angle_alpha   90.00
_cell.angle_beta   90.00
_cell.angle_gamma   90.00
#
_symmetry.space_group_name_H-M   'P 1'
#
loop_
_entity.id
_entity.type
_entity.pdbx_description
1 polymer ?
#
loop_
_entity_poly.entity_id
_entity_poly.type
_entity_poly.pdbx_seq_one_letter_code
_entity_poly.pdbx_strand_id
1 'polypeptide(L)'
;LAWGGAAEQAAEIAEGKLDAKDWQAEAKKIVKNTMAQYYANRPSARNRPVGNDAPVPGGEAPMSDFDKHRETLISEDAEEGWASELARYLGAMERDVKKDTDIVEWWQNHVQLYPTLARIALDVLPSQASSVPCERMFSGTKQIATDRRSCLGPKPFEELTVMKSAWGPGIYDAASWNSAQVEEVGLVEFEEMLVDD
;
A
#
# COMPACT_ATOMS: atom_id res chain seq x y z
N LEU A 1 -21.57 -12.37 14.22
CA LEU A 1 -22.42 -11.23 13.85
C LEU A 1 -21.81 -10.56 12.62
N ALA A 2 -22.58 -10.35 11.55
CA ALA A 2 -22.12 -9.58 10.41
C ALA A 2 -22.46 -8.11 10.67
N TRP A 3 -21.45 -7.30 10.98
CA TRP A 3 -21.61 -5.88 11.27
C TRP A 3 -21.95 -5.07 10.00
N GLY A 4 -22.72 -3.99 10.15
CA GLY A 4 -23.03 -2.99 9.14
C GLY A 4 -24.02 -3.44 8.05
N GLY A 5 -24.85 -4.45 8.30
CA GLY A 5 -25.86 -4.93 7.34
C GLY A 5 -27.25 -4.30 7.55
N ALA A 6 -28.19 -4.59 6.64
CA ALA A 6 -29.57 -4.07 6.68
C ALA A 6 -30.31 -4.27 8.01
N ALA A 7 -30.05 -5.37 8.73
CA ALA A 7 -30.66 -5.62 10.04
C ALA A 7 -30.17 -4.63 11.11
N GLU A 8 -28.89 -4.26 11.07
CA GLU A 8 -28.31 -3.26 11.97
C GLU A 8 -28.80 -1.86 11.60
N GLN A 9 -28.87 -1.54 10.30
CA GLN A 9 -29.47 -0.30 9.82
C GLN A 9 -30.91 -0.13 10.32
N ALA A 10 -31.74 -1.16 10.20
CA ALA A 10 -33.13 -1.11 10.66
C ALA A 10 -33.23 -0.93 12.19
N ALA A 11 -32.34 -1.55 12.96
CA ALA A 11 -32.26 -1.36 14.40
C ALA A 11 -31.85 0.07 14.78
N GLU A 12 -30.85 0.64 14.12
CA GLU A 12 -30.40 2.01 14.37
C GLU A 12 -31.46 3.06 13.99
N ILE A 13 -32.22 2.83 12.91
CA ILE A 13 -33.36 3.67 12.54
C ILE A 13 -34.46 3.59 13.62
N ALA A 14 -34.73 2.39 14.15
CA ALA A 14 -35.70 2.19 15.22
C ALA A 14 -35.29 2.88 16.53
N GLU A 15 -33.98 3.02 16.79
CA GLU A 15 -33.41 3.78 17.91
C GLU A 15 -33.36 5.29 17.67
N GLY A 16 -33.78 5.77 16.49
CA GLY A 16 -33.90 7.19 16.16
C GLY A 16 -32.72 7.78 15.37
N LYS A 17 -31.76 6.97 14.91
CA LYS A 17 -30.73 7.43 13.96
C LYS A 17 -31.28 7.33 12.53
N LEU A 18 -31.86 8.44 12.05
CA LEU A 18 -32.46 8.50 10.71
C LEU A 18 -31.44 8.34 9.56
N ASP A 19 -30.17 8.67 9.81
CA ASP A 19 -29.10 8.62 8.81
C ASP A 19 -28.33 7.29 8.79
N ALA A 20 -28.83 6.25 9.48
CA ALA A 20 -28.17 4.95 9.50
C ALA A 20 -28.10 4.34 8.10
N LYS A 21 -26.95 3.73 7.78
CA LYS A 21 -26.62 3.23 6.44
C LYS A 21 -26.27 1.76 6.47
N ASP A 22 -26.73 1.01 5.47
CA ASP A 22 -26.20 -0.33 5.18
C ASP A 22 -24.80 -0.20 4.56
N TRP A 23 -23.79 -0.33 5.42
CA TRP A 23 -22.39 -0.26 5.02
C TRP A 23 -21.98 -1.43 4.13
N GLN A 24 -22.58 -2.61 4.28
CA GLN A 24 -22.32 -3.74 3.39
C GLN A 24 -22.84 -3.49 1.97
N ALA A 25 -24.04 -2.95 1.84
CA ALA A 25 -24.62 -2.57 0.56
C ALA A 25 -23.79 -1.46 -0.11
N GLU A 26 -23.38 -0.46 0.66
CA GLU A 26 -22.55 0.63 0.15
C GLU A 26 -21.17 0.14 -0.29
N ALA A 27 -20.51 -0.70 0.51
CA ALA A 27 -19.22 -1.28 0.14
C ALA A 27 -19.33 -2.10 -1.16
N LYS A 28 -20.36 -2.95 -1.29
CA LYS A 28 -20.61 -3.71 -2.53
C LYS A 28 -20.84 -2.77 -3.73
N LYS A 29 -21.57 -1.68 -3.54
CA LYS A 29 -21.82 -0.68 -4.58
C LYS A 29 -20.51 0.00 -5.02
N ILE A 30 -19.65 0.39 -4.08
CA ILE A 30 -18.35 0.97 -4.36
C ILE A 30 -17.49 0.00 -5.17
N VAL A 31 -17.34 -1.24 -4.70
CA VAL A 31 -16.55 -2.28 -5.39
C VAL A 31 -17.05 -2.51 -6.82
N LYS A 32 -18.37 -2.65 -7.02
CA LYS A 32 -18.96 -2.80 -8.36
C LYS A 32 -18.62 -1.63 -9.28
N ASN A 33 -18.78 -0.40 -8.80
CA ASN A 33 -18.46 0.80 -9.57
C ASN A 33 -16.97 0.86 -9.92
N THR A 34 -16.09 0.60 -8.95
CA THR A 34 -14.64 0.59 -9.15
C THR A 34 -14.22 -0.50 -10.14
N MET A 35 -14.75 -1.71 -10.02
CA MET A 35 -14.49 -2.79 -10.97
C MET A 35 -14.93 -2.44 -12.38
N ALA A 36 -16.12 -1.86 -12.56
CA ALA A 36 -16.59 -1.42 -13.87
C ALA A 36 -15.64 -0.36 -14.48
N GLN A 37 -15.16 0.59 -13.67
CA GLN A 37 -14.18 1.59 -14.11
C GLN A 37 -12.83 0.98 -14.49
N TYR A 38 -12.28 0.09 -13.65
CA TYR A 38 -11.01 -0.60 -13.93
C TYR A 38 -11.11 -1.48 -15.18
N TYR A 39 -12.24 -2.15 -15.37
CA TYR A 39 -12.48 -3.00 -16.54
C TYR A 39 -12.61 -2.16 -17.81
N ALA A 40 -13.31 -1.02 -17.76
CA ALA A 40 -13.43 -0.10 -18.90
C ALA A 40 -12.10 0.58 -19.26
N ASN A 41 -11.29 0.91 -18.26
CA ASN A 41 -9.98 1.56 -18.42
C ASN A 41 -8.83 0.55 -18.57
N ARG A 42 -9.14 -0.74 -18.67
CA ARG A 42 -8.15 -1.77 -18.90
C ARG A 42 -7.39 -1.40 -20.18
N PRO A 43 -6.04 -1.50 -20.20
CA PRO A 43 -5.28 -1.39 -21.43
C PRO A 43 -5.79 -2.46 -22.39
N SER A 44 -6.65 -2.06 -23.33
CA SER A 44 -7.14 -2.93 -24.37
C SER A 44 -6.06 -2.98 -25.42
N ALA A 45 -5.60 -4.18 -25.77
CA ALA A 45 -4.78 -4.40 -26.97
C ALA A 45 -5.44 -3.86 -28.24
N ARG A 46 -6.76 -3.60 -28.18
CA ARG A 46 -7.59 -3.26 -29.33
C ARG A 46 -7.72 -1.74 -29.46
N ASN A 47 -7.00 -1.24 -30.47
CA ASN A 47 -7.18 0.03 -31.18
C ASN A 47 -6.52 1.26 -30.57
N ARG A 48 -5.23 1.41 -30.86
CA ARG A 48 -4.74 2.74 -31.27
C ARG A 48 -5.53 3.11 -32.54
N PRO A 49 -6.26 4.24 -32.60
CA PRO A 49 -6.71 4.74 -33.89
C PRO A 49 -5.43 4.98 -34.69
N VAL A 50 -5.26 4.27 -35.79
CA VAL A 50 -4.27 4.63 -36.81
C VAL A 50 -4.77 5.96 -37.38
N GLY A 51 -4.43 7.04 -36.69
CA GLY A 51 -4.42 8.38 -37.26
C GLY A 51 -3.38 8.34 -38.37
N ASN A 52 -3.81 8.76 -39.56
CA ASN A 52 -2.98 8.88 -40.75
C ASN A 52 -1.84 9.88 -40.52
N ASP A 53 -0.75 9.46 -39.90
CA ASP A 53 0.51 10.20 -39.91
C ASP A 53 1.63 9.30 -40.45
N ALA A 54 2.43 9.91 -41.31
CA ALA A 54 3.36 9.32 -42.27
C ALA A 54 4.32 8.26 -41.68
N PRO A 55 4.84 7.33 -42.50
CA PRO A 55 5.73 6.28 -42.03
C PRO A 55 7.05 6.88 -41.55
N VAL A 56 7.31 6.76 -40.25
CA VAL A 56 8.65 6.97 -39.66
C VAL A 56 9.48 5.72 -39.95
N PRO A 57 10.66 5.82 -40.58
CA PRO A 57 11.54 4.68 -40.76
C PRO A 57 12.37 4.49 -39.47
N GLY A 58 12.03 3.48 -38.68
CA GLY A 58 12.78 3.09 -37.50
C GLY A 58 12.23 1.80 -36.92
N GLY A 59 13.06 0.75 -36.87
CA GLY A 59 12.65 -0.63 -36.68
C GLY A 59 11.71 -0.86 -35.51
N GLU A 60 10.64 -1.62 -35.79
CA GLU A 60 9.79 -2.23 -34.77
C GLU A 60 10.68 -3.09 -33.87
N ALA A 61 10.97 -2.61 -32.66
CA ALA A 61 11.55 -3.47 -31.64
C ALA A 61 10.59 -4.67 -31.49
N PRO A 62 11.07 -5.91 -31.59
CA PRO A 62 10.22 -7.07 -31.35
C PRO A 62 9.60 -6.91 -29.97
N MET A 63 8.25 -7.01 -29.88
CA MET A 63 7.56 -6.93 -28.59
C MET A 63 8.29 -7.77 -27.55
N SER A 64 8.57 -7.19 -26.38
CA SER A 64 9.22 -7.90 -25.28
C SER A 64 8.41 -9.14 -24.94
N ASP A 65 9.07 -10.23 -24.55
CA ASP A 65 8.36 -11.43 -24.11
C ASP A 65 7.47 -11.15 -22.89
N PHE A 66 7.82 -10.13 -22.09
CA PHE A 66 6.96 -9.56 -21.06
C PHE A 66 5.67 -8.96 -21.64
N ASP A 67 5.79 -8.17 -22.72
CA ASP A 67 4.63 -7.54 -23.37
C ASP A 67 3.72 -8.60 -24.00
N LYS A 68 4.30 -9.61 -24.69
CA LYS A 68 3.54 -10.72 -25.26
C LYS A 68 2.80 -11.51 -24.19
N HIS A 69 3.48 -11.84 -23.09
CA HIS A 69 2.88 -12.57 -21.98
C HIS A 69 1.75 -11.78 -21.30
N ARG A 70 1.96 -10.47 -21.15
CA ARG A 70 0.92 -9.56 -20.65
C ARG A 70 -0.28 -9.50 -21.60
N GLU A 71 -0.06 -9.45 -22.91
CA GLU A 71 -1.13 -9.44 -23.91
C GLU A 71 -1.92 -10.76 -23.99
N THR A 72 -1.25 -11.91 -23.78
CA THR A 72 -1.95 -13.21 -23.70
C THR A 72 -2.87 -13.29 -22.48
N LEU A 73 -2.40 -12.82 -21.31
CA LEU A 73 -3.23 -12.76 -20.10
C LEU A 73 -4.40 -11.78 -20.30
N ILE A 74 -4.17 -10.68 -21.04
CA ILE A 74 -5.24 -9.71 -21.33
C ILE A 74 -6.32 -10.26 -22.25
N SER A 75 -5.97 -11.15 -23.18
CA SER A 75 -6.90 -11.72 -24.15
C SER A 75 -7.71 -12.90 -23.62
N GLU A 76 -7.15 -13.72 -22.72
CA GLU A 76 -7.88 -14.80 -22.03
C GLU A 76 -8.92 -14.24 -21.04
N ASP A 77 -8.57 -13.17 -20.32
CA ASP A 77 -9.49 -12.49 -19.41
C ASP A 77 -10.64 -11.74 -20.11
N ALA A 78 -10.56 -11.49 -21.42
CA ALA A 78 -11.61 -10.78 -22.15
C ALA A 78 -12.91 -11.59 -22.29
N GLU A 79 -12.84 -12.91 -22.10
CA GLU A 79 -13.99 -13.83 -22.15
C GLU A 79 -14.85 -13.75 -20.86
N GLU A 80 -14.26 -13.41 -19.70
CA GLU A 80 -14.97 -13.29 -18.43
C GLU A 80 -15.15 -11.82 -18.03
N GLY A 81 -16.39 -11.32 -18.06
CA GLY A 81 -16.69 -9.94 -17.65
C GLY A 81 -16.48 -9.71 -16.15
N TRP A 82 -16.16 -8.46 -15.76
CA TRP A 82 -15.90 -8.06 -14.37
C TRP A 82 -16.97 -8.50 -13.35
N ALA A 83 -18.24 -8.59 -13.77
CA ALA A 83 -19.33 -9.02 -12.92
C ALA A 83 -19.26 -10.50 -12.55
N SER A 84 -18.81 -11.34 -13.49
CA SER A 84 -18.61 -12.78 -13.28
C SER A 84 -17.43 -13.03 -12.34
N GLU A 85 -16.32 -12.30 -12.53
CA GLU A 85 -15.16 -12.34 -11.63
C GLU A 85 -15.56 -12.00 -10.19
N LEU A 86 -16.31 -10.91 -10.00
CA LEU A 86 -16.81 -10.50 -8.67
C LEU A 86 -17.75 -11.55 -8.06
N ALA A 87 -18.66 -12.11 -8.87
CA ALA A 87 -19.58 -13.14 -8.40
C ALA A 87 -18.82 -14.40 -7.97
N ARG A 88 -17.77 -14.77 -8.69
CA ARG A 88 -16.88 -15.89 -8.38
C ARG A 88 -16.16 -15.68 -7.05
N TYR A 89 -15.53 -14.52 -6.86
CA TYR A 89 -14.88 -14.17 -5.58
C TYR A 89 -15.86 -14.18 -4.40
N LEU A 90 -17.05 -13.57 -4.55
CA LEU A 90 -18.04 -13.53 -3.47
C LEU A 90 -18.70 -14.89 -3.19
N GLY A 91 -18.74 -15.79 -4.18
CA GLY A 91 -19.28 -17.14 -4.06
C GLY A 91 -18.26 -18.15 -3.51
N ALA A 92 -16.98 -17.95 -3.79
CA ALA A 92 -15.88 -18.76 -3.29
C ALA A 92 -15.40 -18.20 -1.94
N MET A 93 -16.04 -18.60 -0.84
CA MET A 93 -15.41 -18.43 0.48
C MET A 93 -14.18 -19.35 0.56
N GLU A 94 -13.00 -18.80 0.26
CA GLU A 94 -11.74 -19.53 0.39
C GLU A 94 -11.48 -19.84 1.87
N ARG A 95 -11.55 -21.13 2.20
CA ARG A 95 -11.43 -21.64 3.58
C ARG A 95 -10.05 -21.45 4.20
N ASP A 96 -9.06 -21.09 3.38
CA ASP A 96 -7.66 -21.07 3.75
C ASP A 96 -7.20 -19.68 4.25
N VAL A 97 -8.03 -18.65 4.15
CA VAL A 97 -7.72 -17.31 4.67
C VAL A 97 -7.95 -17.26 6.18
N LYS A 98 -6.85 -17.20 6.92
CA LYS A 98 -6.80 -17.01 8.37
C LYS A 98 -6.55 -15.54 8.74
N LYS A 99 -6.75 -15.18 10.01
CA LYS A 99 -6.55 -13.82 10.54
C LYS A 99 -5.12 -13.28 10.33
N ASP A 100 -4.14 -14.16 10.33
CA ASP A 100 -2.71 -13.89 10.19
C ASP A 100 -2.20 -13.97 8.76
N THR A 101 -3.08 -14.22 7.79
CA THR A 101 -2.71 -14.27 6.37
C THR A 101 -2.28 -12.89 5.90
N ASP A 102 -1.14 -12.82 5.23
CA ASP A 102 -0.77 -11.62 4.48
C ASP A 102 -1.73 -11.45 3.29
N ILE A 103 -2.67 -10.52 3.43
CA ILE A 103 -3.67 -10.22 2.41
C ILE A 103 -3.06 -9.66 1.12
N VAL A 104 -1.93 -8.96 1.19
CA VAL A 104 -1.27 -8.41 0.01
C VAL A 104 -0.60 -9.55 -0.77
N GLU A 105 0.14 -10.41 -0.08
CA GLU A 105 0.72 -11.62 -0.69
C GLU A 105 -0.37 -12.54 -1.27
N TRP A 106 -1.49 -12.68 -0.55
CA TRP A 106 -2.62 -13.46 -1.02
C TRP A 106 -3.16 -12.94 -2.36
N TRP A 107 -3.41 -11.63 -2.49
CA TRP A 107 -3.86 -11.05 -3.76
C TRP A 107 -2.82 -11.15 -4.88
N GLN A 108 -1.53 -11.07 -4.57
CA GLN A 108 -0.46 -11.31 -5.55
C GLN A 108 -0.49 -12.74 -6.10
N ASN A 109 -0.76 -13.72 -5.25
CA ASN A 109 -0.83 -15.13 -5.65
C ASN A 109 -2.12 -15.48 -6.40
N HIS A 110 -3.18 -14.68 -6.26
CA HIS A 110 -4.49 -14.92 -6.89
C HIS A 110 -4.77 -14.02 -8.09
N VAL A 111 -3.77 -13.30 -8.62
CA VAL A 111 -3.93 -12.42 -9.81
C VAL A 111 -4.49 -13.17 -11.01
N GLN A 112 -4.08 -14.42 -11.23
CA GLN A 112 -4.57 -15.21 -12.37
C GLN A 112 -6.03 -15.64 -12.21
N LEU A 113 -6.50 -15.78 -10.96
CA LEU A 113 -7.88 -16.11 -10.68
C LEU A 113 -8.75 -14.85 -10.72
N TYR A 114 -8.26 -13.73 -10.20
CA TYR A 114 -9.04 -12.50 -10.05
C TYR A 114 -8.25 -11.31 -10.61
N PRO A 115 -8.10 -11.21 -11.94
CA PRO A 115 -7.19 -10.25 -12.57
C PRO A 115 -7.56 -8.79 -12.34
N THR A 116 -8.86 -8.46 -12.34
CA THR A 116 -9.34 -7.08 -12.14
C THR A 116 -9.37 -6.75 -10.65
N LEU A 117 -9.90 -7.65 -9.83
CA LEU A 117 -10.00 -7.49 -8.38
C LEU A 117 -8.63 -7.44 -7.73
N ALA A 118 -7.69 -8.30 -8.11
CA ALA A 118 -6.33 -8.29 -7.55
C ALA A 118 -5.62 -6.97 -7.84
N ARG A 119 -5.81 -6.40 -9.05
CA ARG A 119 -5.25 -5.08 -9.35
C ARG A 119 -5.81 -4.00 -8.40
N ILE A 120 -7.13 -3.95 -8.25
CA ILE A 120 -7.79 -3.00 -7.34
C ILE A 120 -7.32 -3.22 -5.89
N ALA A 121 -7.25 -4.47 -5.46
CA ALA A 121 -6.85 -4.83 -4.10
C ALA A 121 -5.39 -4.45 -3.82
N LEU A 122 -4.49 -4.66 -4.77
CA LEU A 122 -3.07 -4.31 -4.65
C LEU A 122 -2.83 -2.80 -4.75
N ASP A 123 -3.73 -2.03 -5.36
CA ASP A 123 -3.66 -0.57 -5.34
C ASP A 123 -4.15 0.02 -3.99
N VAL A 124 -5.16 -0.62 -3.37
CA VAL A 124 -5.83 -0.08 -2.17
C VAL A 124 -5.27 -0.64 -0.86
N LEU A 125 -5.07 -1.94 -0.74
CA LEU A 125 -4.72 -2.58 0.55
C LEU A 125 -3.34 -2.19 1.10
N PRO A 126 -2.29 -1.98 0.28
CA PRO A 126 -1.01 -1.51 0.78
C PRO A 126 -1.04 -0.06 1.28
N SER A 127 -2.09 0.70 0.93
CA SER A 127 -2.22 2.09 1.37
C SER A 127 -2.33 2.18 2.89
N GLN A 128 -1.53 3.06 3.49
CA GLN A 128 -1.53 3.23 4.93
C GLN A 128 -2.79 3.97 5.37
N ALA A 129 -3.55 3.38 6.31
CA ALA A 129 -4.76 3.99 6.84
C ALA A 129 -4.51 5.22 7.74
N SER A 130 -3.26 5.47 8.12
CA SER A 130 -2.90 6.58 9.01
C SER A 130 -1.66 7.33 8.52
N SER A 131 -1.54 8.60 8.93
CA SER A 131 -0.34 9.42 8.72
C SER A 131 0.81 9.07 9.66
N VAL A 132 0.61 8.17 10.63
CA VAL A 132 1.59 7.82 11.66
C VAL A 132 2.94 7.38 11.08
N PRO A 133 3.02 6.53 10.02
CA PRO A 133 4.30 6.19 9.41
C PRO A 133 5.05 7.42 8.89
N CYS A 134 4.34 8.36 8.26
CA CYS A 134 4.91 9.61 7.77
C CYS A 134 5.37 10.49 8.95
N GLU A 135 4.57 10.62 10.02
CA GLU A 135 4.94 11.39 11.20
C GLU A 135 6.16 10.82 11.93
N ARG A 136 6.29 9.50 12.00
CA ARG A 136 7.50 8.83 12.51
C ARG A 136 8.70 9.11 11.62
N MET A 137 8.53 9.03 10.30
CA MET A 137 9.58 9.39 9.34
C MET A 137 10.04 10.84 9.57
N PHE A 138 9.12 11.80 9.62
CA PHE A 138 9.44 13.22 9.83
C PHE A 138 10.04 13.50 11.21
N SER A 139 9.57 12.81 12.25
CA SER A 139 10.17 12.93 13.59
C SER A 139 11.60 12.41 13.60
N GLY A 140 11.86 11.30 12.91
CA GLY A 140 13.18 10.72 12.77
C GLY A 140 14.13 11.52 11.86
N THR A 141 13.61 12.40 11.00
CA THR A 141 14.42 13.31 10.18
C THR A 141 14.66 14.66 10.84
N LYS A 142 14.07 14.93 12.02
CA LYS A 142 14.34 16.16 12.79
C LYS A 142 15.83 16.40 12.98
N GLN A 143 16.62 15.36 13.26
CA GLN A 143 18.08 15.50 13.41
C GLN A 143 18.80 15.93 12.12
N ILE A 144 18.28 15.54 10.95
CA ILE A 144 18.77 15.98 9.63
C ILE A 144 18.32 17.42 9.36
N ALA A 145 17.13 17.80 9.85
CA ALA A 145 16.55 19.13 9.69
C ALA A 145 17.07 20.18 10.70
N THR A 146 17.53 19.78 11.89
CA THR A 146 17.92 20.71 12.97
C THR A 146 19.35 21.23 12.85
N ASP A 147 19.52 22.45 13.37
CA ASP A 147 20.63 23.41 13.29
C ASP A 147 22.07 22.89 13.53
N ARG A 148 22.25 21.67 14.06
CA ARG A 148 23.59 21.11 14.33
C ARG A 148 24.36 20.72 13.07
N ARG A 149 23.70 20.59 11.90
CA ARG A 149 24.35 20.30 10.60
C ARG A 149 23.63 20.98 9.42
N SER A 150 23.94 22.27 9.22
CA SER A 150 23.91 22.96 7.92
C SER A 150 22.53 23.28 7.31
N CYS A 151 22.42 24.43 6.65
CA CYS A 151 21.30 24.80 5.78
C CYS A 151 21.20 23.86 4.57
N LEU A 152 20.75 22.61 4.78
CA LEU A 152 20.51 21.66 3.70
C LEU A 152 19.34 22.15 2.86
N GLY A 153 19.56 22.26 1.55
CA GLY A 153 18.48 22.49 0.60
C GLY A 153 17.50 21.30 0.57
N PRO A 154 16.31 21.50 0.00
CA PRO A 154 15.25 20.48 -0.02
C PRO A 154 15.68 19.18 -0.69
N LYS A 155 16.47 19.26 -1.77
CA LYS A 155 16.90 18.09 -2.55
C LYS A 155 17.87 17.17 -1.78
N PRO A 156 19.00 17.68 -1.22
CA PRO A 156 19.85 16.86 -0.34
C PRO A 156 19.12 16.28 0.87
N PHE A 157 18.15 17.02 1.44
CA PHE A 157 17.32 16.54 2.55
C PHE A 157 16.46 15.33 2.15
N GLU A 158 15.83 15.38 0.98
CA GLU A 158 15.05 14.28 0.41
C GLU A 158 15.92 13.04 0.17
N GLU A 159 17.06 13.21 -0.50
CA GLU A 159 18.01 12.13 -0.79
C GLU A 159 18.48 11.42 0.48
N LEU A 160 18.85 12.18 1.52
CA LEU A 160 19.26 11.64 2.82
C LEU A 160 18.11 10.90 3.53
N THR A 161 16.89 11.41 3.44
CA THR A 161 15.71 10.79 4.04
C THR A 161 15.38 9.46 3.37
N VAL A 162 15.39 9.41 2.04
CA VAL A 162 15.17 8.19 1.25
C VAL A 162 16.26 7.16 1.55
N MET A 163 17.53 7.57 1.54
CA MET A 163 18.66 6.68 1.84
C MET A 163 18.57 6.10 3.26
N LYS A 164 18.23 6.94 4.26
CA LYS A 164 17.99 6.48 5.63
C LYS A 164 16.84 5.47 5.71
N SER A 165 15.73 5.72 5.01
CA SER A 165 14.57 4.82 5.03
C SER A 165 14.86 3.49 4.32
N ALA A 166 15.55 3.54 3.18
CA ALA A 166 15.83 2.36 2.36
C ALA A 166 16.89 1.45 3.01
N TRP A 167 17.92 2.03 3.63
CA TRP A 167 19.06 1.27 4.17
C TRP A 167 19.02 1.11 5.69
N GLY A 168 18.21 1.90 6.39
CA GLY A 168 18.09 1.88 7.85
C GLY A 168 17.90 0.48 8.46
N PRO A 169 16.99 -0.37 7.95
CA PRO A 169 16.80 -1.73 8.48
C PRO A 169 18.03 -2.64 8.38
N GLY A 170 18.96 -2.34 7.47
CA GLY A 170 20.18 -3.12 7.23
C GLY A 170 21.46 -2.51 7.80
N ILE A 171 21.39 -1.32 8.41
CA ILE A 171 22.55 -0.63 8.98
C ILE A 171 22.62 -0.92 10.48
N TYR A 172 23.80 -1.39 10.93
CA TYR A 172 24.12 -1.60 12.33
C TYR A 172 24.01 -0.28 13.12
N ASP A 173 23.11 -0.22 14.11
CA ASP A 173 22.96 0.94 14.98
C ASP A 173 24.07 0.99 16.03
N ALA A 174 25.23 1.51 15.62
CA ALA A 174 26.38 1.71 16.50
C ALA A 174 26.05 2.64 17.68
N ALA A 175 25.06 3.53 17.56
CA ALA A 175 24.68 4.41 18.67
C ALA A 175 23.94 3.62 19.76
N SER A 176 23.03 2.72 19.39
CA SER A 176 22.38 1.80 20.34
C SER A 176 23.40 0.89 21.05
N TRP A 177 24.39 0.40 20.29
CA TRP A 177 25.46 -0.43 20.84
C TRP A 177 26.35 0.36 21.79
N ASN A 178 26.77 1.57 21.41
CA ASN A 178 27.55 2.45 22.27
C ASN A 178 26.79 2.80 23.55
N SER A 179 25.49 3.15 23.46
CA SER A 179 24.68 3.43 24.66
C SER A 179 24.51 2.22 25.57
N ALA A 180 24.50 1.01 25.02
CA ALA A 180 24.44 -0.22 25.81
C ALA A 180 25.79 -0.58 26.46
N GLN A 181 26.89 0.04 26.05
CA GLN A 181 28.24 -0.18 26.58
C GLN A 181 28.72 0.96 27.48
N VAL A 182 28.03 2.10 27.51
CA VAL A 182 28.31 3.20 28.44
C VAL A 182 27.72 2.81 29.80
N GLU A 183 28.58 2.48 30.76
CA GLU A 183 28.19 2.48 32.18
C GLU A 183 27.75 3.89 32.56
N GLU A 184 26.50 4.02 33.02
CA GLU A 184 26.09 5.22 33.75
C GLU A 184 26.87 5.26 35.07
N VAL A 185 28.02 5.93 35.05
CA VAL A 185 28.79 6.20 36.27
C VAL A 185 27.97 7.17 37.12
N GLY A 186 27.29 6.64 38.14
CA GLY A 186 26.55 7.44 39.10
C GLY A 186 27.51 8.35 39.85
N LEU A 187 27.32 9.66 39.73
CA LEU A 187 28.12 10.69 40.43
C LEU A 187 28.11 10.56 41.97
N VAL A 188 27.27 9.68 42.52
CA VAL A 188 27.21 9.34 43.95
C VAL A 188 28.55 8.77 44.44
N GLU A 189 29.31 8.10 43.58
CA GLU A 189 30.64 7.53 43.93
C GLU A 189 31.73 8.61 44.11
N PHE A 190 31.46 9.85 43.72
CA PHE A 190 32.39 10.98 43.82
C PHE A 190 31.96 12.01 44.89
N GLU A 191 30.83 11.79 45.55
CA GLU A 191 30.29 12.69 46.59
C GLU A 191 31.15 12.66 47.87
N GLU A 192 31.78 11.53 48.18
CA GLU A 192 32.75 11.39 49.29
C GLU A 192 34.09 12.08 49.03
N MET A 193 34.41 12.44 47.77
CA MET A 193 35.64 13.19 47.44
C MET A 193 35.48 14.71 47.48
N LEU A 194 34.27 15.21 47.77
CA LEU A 194 33.98 16.64 47.94
C LEU A 194 33.95 17.08 49.41
N VAL A 195 34.25 16.17 50.34
CA VAL A 195 34.30 16.46 51.79
C VAL A 195 35.76 16.42 52.25
N ASP A 196 36.55 17.41 51.86
CA ASP A 196 37.78 17.81 52.58
C ASP A 196 38.18 19.23 52.16
N ASP A 197 37.80 20.20 53.00
CA ASP A 197 38.51 21.44 53.33
C ASP A 197 37.91 22.08 54.59
#